data_AF-L5LB72-F1
#
_entry.id   AF-L5LB72-F1
#
_cell.length_a   1.000
_cell.length_b   1.000
_cell.length_c   1.000
_cell.angle_alpha   90.00
_cell.angle_beta   90.00
_cell.angle_gamma   90.00
#
_symmetry.space_group_name_H-M   'P 1'
#
loop_
_entity.id
_entity.type
_entity.pdbx_description
1 polymer ?
#
loop_
_entity_poly.entity_id
_entity_poly.type
_entity_poly.pdbx_seq_one_letter_code
_entity_poly.pdbx_strand_id
1 'polypeptide(L)'
;MTRNDYREADAQHRSYRAVVTWQQRISGSGCELLEEVIYKTIDPTESTTQYIDDLQPLIPGEVTEKALTNLKQCFLDQDQETLNLVSEMMVMAVTSSCS
;
A
#
# COMPACT_ATOMS: atom_id res chain seq x y z
N MET A 1 -15.46 9.11 -23.72
CA MET A 1 -15.02 8.00 -22.85
C MET A 1 -14.88 6.76 -23.70
N THR A 2 -13.68 6.21 -23.81
CA THR A 2 -13.31 5.10 -24.67
C THR A 2 -13.38 3.77 -23.95
N ARG A 3 -13.40 2.66 -24.70
CA ARG A 3 -13.37 1.29 -24.15
C ARG A 3 -12.13 1.05 -23.26
N ASN A 4 -11.04 1.76 -23.49
CA ASN A 4 -9.83 1.65 -22.67
C ASN A 4 -10.03 2.36 -21.33
N ASP A 5 -10.62 3.56 -21.33
CA ASP A 5 -10.95 4.31 -20.11
C ASP A 5 -11.84 3.48 -19.16
N TYR A 6 -12.78 2.69 -19.70
CA TYR A 6 -13.63 1.79 -18.90
C TYR A 6 -12.84 0.64 -18.26
N ARG A 7 -11.83 0.10 -18.95
CA ARG A 7 -11.00 -0.99 -18.44
C ARG A 7 -10.06 -0.51 -17.35
N GLU A 8 -9.53 0.70 -17.48
CA GLU A 8 -8.73 1.38 -16.46
C GLU A 8 -9.56 1.69 -15.21
N ALA A 9 -10.76 2.27 -15.38
CA ALA A 9 -11.65 2.56 -14.24
C ALA A 9 -12.10 1.29 -13.49
N ASP A 10 -12.34 0.20 -14.20
CA ASP A 10 -12.69 -1.10 -13.62
C ASP A 10 -11.49 -1.79 -12.95
N ALA A 11 -10.27 -1.59 -13.47
CA ALA A 11 -9.03 -1.99 -12.79
C ALA A 11 -8.79 -1.18 -11.51
N GLN A 12 -8.99 0.13 -11.54
CA GLN A 12 -8.93 1.02 -10.38
C GLN A 12 -9.98 0.63 -9.34
N HIS A 13 -11.21 0.33 -9.75
CA HIS A 13 -12.30 -0.08 -8.85
C HIS A 13 -12.09 -1.50 -8.29
N ARG A 14 -11.49 -2.41 -9.06
CA ARG A 14 -11.04 -3.72 -8.54
C ARG A 14 -9.88 -3.60 -7.57
N SER A 15 -8.91 -2.72 -7.85
CA SER A 15 -7.79 -2.40 -6.95
C SER A 15 -8.30 -1.76 -5.65
N TYR A 16 -9.20 -0.79 -5.75
CA TYR A 16 -9.86 -0.17 -4.59
C TYR A 16 -10.67 -1.20 -3.79
N ARG A 17 -11.40 -2.11 -4.44
CA ARG A 17 -12.08 -3.20 -3.75
C ARG A 17 -11.11 -4.23 -3.17
N ALA A 18 -9.99 -4.51 -3.81
CA ALA A 18 -8.93 -5.32 -3.24
C ALA A 18 -8.47 -4.63 -1.95
N VAL A 19 -7.91 -3.43 -2.00
CA VAL A 19 -7.58 -2.58 -0.84
C VAL A 19 -8.63 -2.60 0.29
N VAL A 20 -9.91 -2.32 -0.02
CA VAL A 20 -10.99 -2.30 0.99
C VAL A 20 -11.27 -3.69 1.56
N THR A 21 -11.20 -4.75 0.73
CA THR A 21 -11.34 -6.13 1.20
C THR A 21 -10.15 -6.60 2.02
N TRP A 22 -9.00 -5.91 1.98
CA TRP A 22 -7.85 -6.20 2.82
C TRP A 22 -8.06 -5.65 4.22
N GLN A 23 -8.53 -4.41 4.35
CA GLN A 23 -8.84 -3.83 5.65
C GLN A 23 -9.90 -4.63 6.43
N GLN A 24 -10.75 -5.38 5.72
CA GLN A 24 -11.73 -6.30 6.31
C GLN A 24 -11.18 -7.72 6.58
N ARG A 25 -10.07 -8.14 5.94
CA ARG A 25 -9.51 -9.51 6.05
C ARG A 25 -8.34 -9.63 7.02
N ILE A 26 -7.59 -8.55 7.30
CA ILE A 26 -6.39 -8.63 8.14
C ILE A 26 -6.62 -8.17 9.59
N SER A 27 -7.81 -7.63 9.92
CA SER A 27 -8.27 -7.44 11.31
C SER A 27 -8.36 -8.81 12.02
N GLY A 28 -7.24 -9.25 12.60
CA GLY A 28 -7.12 -10.49 13.37
C GLY A 28 -5.97 -11.44 13.03
N SER A 29 -5.12 -11.20 12.02
CA SER A 29 -4.01 -12.11 11.66
C SER A 29 -2.59 -11.58 11.85
N GLY A 30 -2.41 -10.29 12.15
CA GLY A 30 -1.09 -9.65 12.24
C GLY A 30 -1.04 -8.38 13.10
N CYS A 31 0.13 -7.73 13.12
CA CYS A 31 0.32 -6.44 13.78
C CYS A 31 -0.38 -5.35 12.95
N GLU A 32 -1.53 -4.85 13.43
CA GLU A 32 -2.35 -3.84 12.74
C GLU A 32 -1.52 -2.64 12.27
N LEU A 33 -0.55 -2.21 13.08
CA LEU A 33 0.35 -1.12 12.74
C LEU A 33 1.24 -1.43 11.53
N LEU A 34 1.73 -2.67 11.41
CA LEU A 34 2.53 -3.10 10.27
C LEU A 34 1.68 -3.15 8.99
N GLU A 35 0.45 -3.62 9.11
CA GLU A 35 -0.50 -3.69 7.99
C GLU A 35 -0.84 -2.30 7.46
N GLU A 36 -1.07 -1.35 8.36
CA GLU A 36 -1.31 0.05 8.00
C GLU A 36 -0.08 0.67 7.31
N VAL A 37 1.12 0.44 7.84
CA VAL A 37 2.37 0.91 7.20
C VAL A 37 2.48 0.37 5.79
N ILE A 38 2.31 -0.94 5.59
CA ILE A 38 2.38 -1.59 4.28
C ILE A 38 1.39 -0.97 3.30
N TYR A 39 0.13 -0.79 3.74
CA TYR A 39 -0.93 -0.20 2.94
C TYR A 39 -0.55 1.21 2.46
N LYS A 40 -0.16 2.06 3.41
CA LYS A 40 0.26 3.44 3.15
C LYS A 40 1.48 3.51 2.23
N THR A 41 2.43 2.58 2.35
CA THR A 41 3.61 2.53 1.48
C THR A 41 3.22 2.34 0.01
N ILE A 42 2.32 1.39 -0.28
CA ILE A 42 1.98 0.99 -1.66
C ILE A 42 0.84 1.81 -2.28
N ASP A 43 0.11 2.62 -1.49
CA ASP A 43 -1.01 3.43 -1.98
C ASP A 43 -0.50 4.55 -2.92
N PRO A 44 -0.81 4.50 -4.24
CA PRO A 44 -0.36 5.52 -5.19
C PRO A 44 -1.03 6.89 -4.99
N THR A 45 -2.10 6.96 -4.20
CA THR A 45 -2.84 8.20 -3.91
C THR A 45 -2.28 8.97 -2.72
N GLU A 46 -1.44 8.32 -1.90
CA GLU A 46 -0.81 8.92 -0.73
C GLU A 46 0.52 9.57 -1.11
N SER A 47 0.66 10.87 -0.82
CA SER A 47 1.90 11.60 -1.08
C SER A 47 3.04 11.18 -0.15
N THR A 48 4.29 11.47 -0.53
CA THR A 48 5.46 11.25 0.35
C THR A 48 5.36 12.02 1.66
N THR A 49 4.88 13.27 1.63
CA THR A 49 4.68 14.08 2.85
C THR A 49 3.64 13.45 3.77
N GLN A 50 2.46 13.10 3.23
CA GLN A 50 1.40 12.46 4.00
C GLN A 50 1.88 11.14 4.64
N TYR A 51 2.61 10.33 3.87
CA TYR A 51 3.19 9.07 4.35
C TYR A 51 4.16 9.26 5.52
N ILE A 52 5.02 10.28 5.46
CA ILE A 52 5.95 10.59 6.55
C ILE A 52 5.21 11.12 7.78
N ASP A 53 4.22 11.99 7.58
CA ASP A 53 3.40 12.53 8.68
C ASP A 53 2.65 11.41 9.41
N ASP A 54 2.09 10.46 8.67
CA ASP A 54 1.37 9.32 9.22
C ASP A 54 2.28 8.36 10.01
N LEU A 55 3.55 8.23 9.59
CA LEU A 55 4.51 7.35 10.24
C LEU A 55 5.40 8.04 11.27
N GLN A 56 5.25 9.35 11.50
CA GLN A 56 6.09 10.13 12.40
C GLN A 56 6.38 9.42 13.74
N PRO A 57 5.38 8.84 14.44
CA PRO A 57 5.61 8.21 15.75
C PRO A 57 6.59 7.03 15.72
N LEU A 58 6.82 6.45 14.54
CA LEU A 58 7.70 5.30 14.29
C LEU A 58 9.07 5.71 13.74
N ILE A 59 9.29 6.99 13.45
CA ILE A 59 10.51 7.51 12.83
C ILE A 59 11.50 7.93 13.92
N PRO A 60 12.59 7.16 14.18
CA PRO A 60 13.54 7.46 15.24
C PRO A 60 14.48 8.64 14.92
N GLY A 61 14.46 9.16 13.68
CA GLY A 61 15.26 10.31 13.28
C GLY A 61 15.35 10.50 11.76
N GLU A 62 16.05 11.56 11.36
CA GLU A 62 16.15 12.05 9.98
C GLU A 62 16.66 11.01 8.97
N VAL A 63 17.54 10.10 9.40
CA VAL A 63 18.05 9.03 8.53
C VAL A 63 16.92 8.07 8.12
N THR A 64 16.07 7.68 9.07
CA THR A 64 14.93 6.81 8.80
C THR A 64 13.86 7.54 8.00
N GLU A 65 13.61 8.81 8.31
CA GLU A 65 12.69 9.68 7.55
C GLU A 65 13.07 9.75 6.06
N LYS A 66 14.36 9.99 5.79
CA LYS A 66 14.90 10.03 4.43
C LYS A 66 14.79 8.67 3.73
N ALA A 67 15.05 7.58 4.44
CA ALA A 67 14.90 6.24 3.89
C ALA A 67 13.45 5.92 3.53
N LEU A 68 12.49 6.28 4.40
CA LEU A 68 11.06 6.10 4.16
C LEU A 68 10.54 7.00 3.04
N THR A 69 11.05 8.23 2.92
CA THR A 69 10.73 9.13 1.82
C THR A 69 11.15 8.53 0.48
N ASN A 70 12.39 8.03 0.41
CA ASN A 70 12.90 7.36 -0.79
C ASN A 70 12.12 6.07 -1.09
N LEU A 71 11.82 5.26 -0.07
CA LEU A 71 11.05 4.04 -0.21
C LEU A 71 9.66 4.33 -0.80
N LYS A 72 8.96 5.34 -0.28
CA LYS A 72 7.65 5.75 -0.79
C LYS A 72 7.75 6.25 -2.23
N GLN A 73 8.76 7.07 -2.54
CA GLN A 73 8.98 7.54 -3.91
C GLN A 73 9.21 6.38 -4.88
N CYS A 74 9.96 5.35 -4.49
CA CYS A 74 10.14 4.16 -5.33
C CYS A 74 8.82 3.49 -5.71
N PHE A 75 7.84 3.45 -4.81
CA PHE A 75 6.50 2.91 -5.10
C PHE A 75 5.66 3.86 -5.97
N LEU A 76 5.75 5.17 -5.75
CA LEU A 76 5.09 6.17 -6.60
C LEU A 76 5.62 6.16 -8.04
N ASP A 77 6.86 5.72 -8.24
CA ASP A 77 7.48 5.57 -9.56
C ASP A 77 7.07 4.26 -10.27
N GLN A 78 6.36 3.33 -9.60
CA GLN A 78 5.89 2.09 -10.21
C GLN A 78 4.59 2.29 -10.98
N ASP A 79 4.34 1.41 -11.95
CA ASP A 79 3.04 1.34 -12.62
C ASP A 79 1.98 0.61 -11.77
N GLN A 80 0.71 0.82 -12.12
CA GLN A 80 -0.43 0.26 -11.40
C GLN A 80 -0.44 -1.28 -11.39
N GLU A 81 0.08 -1.93 -12.45
CA GLU A 81 0.16 -3.38 -12.53
C GLU A 81 1.12 -3.93 -11.47
N THR A 82 2.31 -3.32 -11.38
CA THR A 82 3.32 -3.65 -10.38
C THR A 82 2.81 -3.41 -8.97
N LEU A 83 2.14 -2.28 -8.72
CA LEU A 83 1.54 -1.98 -7.42
C LEU A 83 0.47 -3.01 -7.01
N ASN A 84 -0.34 -3.48 -7.96
CA ASN A 84 -1.33 -4.52 -7.70
C ASN A 84 -0.66 -5.87 -7.36
N LEU A 85 0.41 -6.25 -8.08
CA LEU A 85 1.18 -7.47 -7.79
C LEU A 85 1.88 -7.42 -6.43
N VAL A 86 2.47 -6.27 -6.08
CA VAL A 86 3.08 -6.07 -4.76
C VAL A 86 2.03 -6.14 -3.68
N SER A 87 0.86 -5.52 -3.89
CA SER A 87 -0.27 -5.66 -2.98
C SER A 87 -0.52 -7.14 -2.75
N GLU A 88 -0.93 -7.91 -3.76
CA GLU A 88 -1.20 -9.36 -3.68
C GLU A 88 -0.11 -10.18 -2.98
N MET A 89 1.16 -9.87 -3.21
CA MET A 89 2.28 -10.50 -2.51
C MET A 89 2.20 -10.29 -0.98
N MET A 90 1.89 -9.08 -0.51
CA MET A 90 1.80 -8.76 0.92
C MET A 90 0.60 -9.47 1.59
N VAL A 91 -0.52 -9.60 0.86
CA VAL A 91 -1.56 -10.68 0.88
C VAL A 91 -1.06 -11.94 1.50
N MET A 92 -0.39 -12.66 0.61
CA MET A 92 0.05 -14.00 0.84
C MET A 92 1.08 -14.04 1.96
N ALA A 93 2.00 -13.06 2.02
CA ALA A 93 3.04 -13.00 3.04
C ALA A 93 2.46 -12.85 4.46
N VAL A 94 1.54 -11.91 4.68
CA VAL A 94 0.98 -11.63 6.02
C VAL A 94 -0.03 -12.70 6.44
N THR A 95 -0.87 -13.19 5.51
CA THR A 95 -1.90 -14.19 5.81
C THR A 95 -1.40 -15.63 5.91
N SER A 96 -0.20 -15.93 5.41
CA SER A 96 0.41 -17.27 5.55
C SER A 96 0.85 -17.62 6.98
N SER A 97 0.73 -16.69 7.93
CA SER A 97 1.26 -16.81 9.29
C SER A 97 0.34 -17.47 10.33
N CYS A 98 -0.78 -18.08 9.94
CA CYS A 98 -1.61 -18.89 10.85
C CYS A 98 -2.26 -20.07 10.11
N SER A 99 -1.71 -21.26 10.29
CA SER A 99 -2.38 -22.56 10.19
C SER A 99 -1.88 -23.44 11.33
#